data_AF-A0A496QQC7-F1
#
_entry.id   AF-A0A496QQC7-F1
#
_cell.length_a   1.000
_cell.length_b   1.000
_cell.length_c   1.000
_cell.angle_alpha   90.00
_cell.angle_beta   90.00
_cell.angle_gamma   90.00
#
_symmetry.space_group_name_H-M   'P 1'
#
loop_
_entity.id
_entity.type
_entity.pdbx_description
1 polymer ?
#
loop_
_entity_poly.entity_id
_entity_poly.type
_entity_poly.pdbx_seq_one_letter_code
_entity_poly.pdbx_strand_id
1 'polypeptide(L)'
;MQAVIQNIINGTMMGCIYALITLGLSLIFGVMNIVNFAHGDFVMISMYFTFWASSLWAIETVATPLITFPFLFLFGILTYYLIIHKTLREKYVIQIAITVGLMTFLRAVAQLLWKASPRAISYSIVQGTFVIGNYTIMMSRFTSAVVSVAVIYLFSLFLNHTWQGRAIRAASDDLDAASLMGISYKWTYALAFGLGTAITAIAGGMLMTFQQVDPTMGLRFGLLSFCILALAGLGTTLGIIISGVIVGIAESLAMGMWDPRASSLVVYMIFILVLWLKPRGLFGRK
;
A
#
# COMPACT_ATOMS: atom_id res chain seq x y z
N MET A 1 27.72 15.02 5.34
CA MET A 1 27.12 15.19 4.00
C MET A 1 26.80 13.85 3.34
N GLN A 2 27.75 12.90 3.29
CA GLN A 2 27.53 11.56 2.70
C GLN A 2 26.36 10.80 3.35
N ALA A 3 26.24 10.81 4.68
CA ALA A 3 25.12 10.17 5.38
C ALA A 3 23.74 10.74 5.00
N VAL A 4 23.65 12.05 4.78
CA VAL A 4 22.38 12.70 4.37
C VAL A 4 21.97 12.25 2.98
N ILE A 5 22.91 12.25 2.02
CA ILE A 5 22.64 11.82 0.64
C ILE A 5 22.28 10.33 0.61
N GLN A 6 23.00 9.50 1.36
CA GLN A 6 22.69 8.07 1.50
C GLN A 6 21.26 7.84 2.05
N ASN A 7 20.84 8.60 3.05
CA ASN A 7 19.49 8.50 3.62
C ASN A 7 18.42 9.02 2.65
N ILE A 8 18.70 10.06 1.85
CA ILE A 8 17.79 10.52 0.78
C ILE A 8 17.60 9.44 -0.28
N ILE A 9 18.68 8.76 -0.70
CA ILE A 9 18.61 7.66 -1.67
C ILE A 9 17.77 6.51 -1.11
N ASN A 10 18.06 6.08 0.12
CA ASN A 10 17.32 5.02 0.80
C ASN A 10 15.84 5.37 1.00
N GLY A 11 15.57 6.61 1.40
CA GLY A 11 14.22 7.11 1.65
C GLY A 11 13.40 7.26 0.38
N THR A 12 14.03 7.64 -0.73
CA THR A 12 13.38 7.68 -2.05
C THR A 12 12.93 6.29 -2.48
N MET A 13 13.81 5.29 -2.33
CA MET A 13 13.47 3.90 -2.67
C MET A 13 12.32 3.36 -1.81
N MET A 14 12.36 3.62 -0.49
CA MET A 14 11.28 3.20 0.42
C MET A 14 9.97 3.94 0.12
N GLY A 15 10.07 5.23 -0.22
CA GLY A 15 8.93 6.06 -0.58
C GLY A 15 8.18 5.58 -1.82
N CYS A 16 8.88 5.02 -2.82
CA CYS A 16 8.24 4.37 -3.97
C CYS A 16 7.35 3.19 -3.56
N ILE A 17 7.80 2.39 -2.59
CA ILE A 17 7.04 1.23 -2.09
C ILE A 17 5.84 1.71 -1.29
N TYR A 18 6.00 2.73 -0.45
CA TYR A 18 4.89 3.33 0.27
C TYR A 18 3.85 3.95 -0.66
N ALA A 19 4.28 4.57 -1.76
CA ALA A 19 3.39 5.05 -2.81
C ALA A 19 2.59 3.90 -3.42
N LEU A 20 3.22 2.74 -3.69
CA LEU A 20 2.53 1.56 -4.21
C LEU A 20 1.47 1.02 -3.23
N ILE A 21 1.81 0.90 -1.94
CA ILE A 21 0.85 0.48 -0.91
C ILE A 21 -0.33 1.47 -0.85
N THR A 22 -0.01 2.77 -0.87
CA THR A 22 -1.01 3.84 -0.79
C THR A 22 -1.91 3.90 -2.01
N LEU A 23 -1.40 3.56 -3.20
CA LEU A 23 -2.21 3.50 -4.42
C LEU A 23 -3.36 2.50 -4.30
N GLY A 24 -3.14 1.35 -3.64
CA GLY A 24 -4.21 0.41 -3.33
C GLY A 24 -5.31 1.03 -2.45
N LEU A 25 -4.91 1.75 -1.39
CA LEU A 25 -5.85 2.45 -0.51
C LEU A 25 -6.58 3.57 -1.24
N SER A 26 -5.86 4.34 -2.06
CA SER A 26 -6.43 5.43 -2.85
C SER A 26 -7.50 4.95 -3.82
N LEU A 27 -7.33 3.76 -4.40
CA LEU A 27 -8.33 3.17 -5.30
C LEU A 27 -9.60 2.80 -4.54
N ILE A 28 -9.45 2.13 -3.41
CA ILE A 28 -10.57 1.70 -2.55
C ILE A 28 -11.33 2.94 -2.06
N PHE A 29 -10.62 3.89 -1.47
CA PHE A 29 -11.22 5.10 -0.94
C PHE A 29 -11.82 5.97 -2.05
N GLY A 30 -11.11 6.18 -3.16
CA GLY A 30 -11.55 7.08 -4.21
C GLY A 30 -12.86 6.66 -4.89
N VAL A 31 -13.17 5.36 -4.91
CA VAL A 31 -14.37 4.83 -5.57
C VAL A 31 -15.53 4.62 -4.59
N MET A 32 -15.23 4.16 -3.37
CA MET A 32 -16.28 3.78 -2.38
C MET A 32 -16.47 4.81 -1.27
N ASN A 33 -15.56 5.77 -1.11
CA ASN A 33 -15.52 6.71 0.01
C ASN A 33 -15.55 6.02 1.40
N ILE A 34 -14.96 4.82 1.50
CA ILE A 34 -14.83 4.06 2.75
C ILE A 34 -13.39 4.13 3.26
N VAL A 35 -13.25 4.44 4.56
CA VAL A 35 -11.98 4.33 5.29
C VAL A 35 -11.70 2.87 5.64
N ASN A 36 -10.82 2.22 4.88
CA ASN A 36 -10.44 0.83 5.10
C ASN A 36 -9.24 0.70 6.06
N PHE A 37 -9.49 0.60 7.37
CA PHE A 37 -8.42 0.40 8.37
C PHE A 37 -7.67 -0.93 8.21
N ALA A 38 -8.30 -1.94 7.61
CA ALA A 38 -7.67 -3.24 7.35
C ALA A 38 -6.69 -3.23 6.16
N HIS A 39 -6.55 -2.09 5.44
CA HIS A 39 -5.66 -1.99 4.27
C HIS A 39 -4.24 -2.48 4.54
N GLY A 40 -3.67 -2.09 5.68
CA GLY A 40 -2.33 -2.51 6.06
C GLY A 40 -2.24 -4.00 6.41
N ASP A 41 -3.29 -4.61 6.94
CA ASP A 41 -3.29 -6.06 7.22
C ASP A 41 -3.35 -6.89 5.93
N PHE A 42 -3.84 -6.35 4.80
CA PHE A 42 -3.67 -7.01 3.49
C PHE A 42 -2.20 -7.03 3.05
N VAL A 43 -1.41 -6.00 3.37
CA VAL A 43 0.06 -6.01 3.18
C VAL A 43 0.69 -7.09 4.06
N MET A 44 0.28 -7.19 5.32
CA MET A 44 0.78 -8.23 6.23
C MET A 44 0.44 -9.64 5.71
N ILE A 45 -0.80 -9.88 5.29
CA ILE A 45 -1.23 -11.16 4.72
C ILE A 45 -0.41 -11.47 3.47
N SER A 46 -0.23 -10.51 2.56
CA SER A 46 0.55 -10.75 1.36
C SER A 46 2.01 -11.08 1.66
N MET A 47 2.63 -10.43 2.65
CA MET A 47 3.96 -10.77 3.13
C MET A 47 4.04 -12.22 3.66
N TYR A 48 3.04 -12.68 4.43
CA TYR A 48 2.97 -14.09 4.85
C TYR A 48 2.81 -15.05 3.68
N PHE A 49 1.94 -14.75 2.71
CA PHE A 49 1.77 -15.58 1.52
C PHE A 49 3.05 -15.63 0.68
N THR A 50 3.75 -14.50 0.53
CA THR A 50 5.08 -14.46 -0.11
C THR A 50 6.11 -15.31 0.65
N PHE A 51 6.13 -15.24 1.99
CA PHE A 51 6.99 -16.09 2.80
C PHE A 51 6.77 -17.58 2.52
N TRP A 52 5.52 -18.02 2.46
CA TRP A 52 5.19 -19.43 2.17
C TRP A 52 5.48 -19.82 0.73
N ALA A 53 5.13 -18.97 -0.25
CA ALA A 53 5.43 -19.24 -1.64
C ALA A 53 6.94 -19.37 -1.88
N SER A 54 7.74 -18.54 -1.22
CA SER A 54 9.20 -18.62 -1.32
C SER A 54 9.78 -19.82 -0.55
N SER A 55 9.31 -20.07 0.68
CA SER A 55 9.87 -21.11 1.54
C SER A 55 9.44 -22.53 1.19
N LEU A 56 8.19 -22.74 0.76
CA LEU A 56 7.67 -24.08 0.42
C LEU A 56 7.88 -24.44 -1.03
N TRP A 57 7.67 -23.49 -1.94
CA TRP A 57 7.71 -23.75 -3.39
C TRP A 57 9.04 -23.33 -4.03
N ALA A 58 10.00 -22.85 -3.23
CA ALA A 58 11.29 -22.35 -3.69
C ALA A 58 11.17 -21.28 -4.80
N ILE A 59 10.06 -20.54 -4.81
CA ILE A 59 9.83 -19.49 -5.79
C ILE A 59 10.65 -18.26 -5.39
N GLU A 60 11.33 -17.68 -6.37
CA GLU A 60 12.10 -16.47 -6.17
C GLU A 60 11.19 -15.35 -5.65
N THR A 61 11.62 -14.66 -4.58
CA THR A 61 10.78 -13.68 -3.86
C THR A 61 10.22 -12.62 -4.80
N VAL A 62 11.02 -12.17 -5.78
CA VAL A 62 10.63 -11.18 -6.79
C VAL A 62 9.51 -11.68 -7.71
N ALA A 63 9.39 -13.00 -7.93
CA ALA A 63 8.36 -13.63 -8.75
C ALA A 63 7.10 -14.01 -7.96
N THR A 64 7.15 -14.02 -6.62
CA THR A 64 5.97 -14.33 -5.77
C THR A 64 4.73 -13.48 -6.04
N PRO A 65 4.81 -12.20 -6.47
CA PRO A 65 3.64 -11.43 -6.89
C PRO A 65 2.78 -12.10 -7.95
N LEU A 66 3.33 -12.98 -8.81
CA LEU A 66 2.55 -13.70 -9.82
C LEU A 66 1.47 -14.61 -9.21
N ILE A 67 1.69 -15.10 -7.99
CA ILE A 67 0.75 -15.97 -7.28
C ILE A 67 -0.02 -15.19 -6.20
N THR A 68 0.68 -14.32 -5.47
CA THR A 68 0.04 -13.56 -4.39
C THR A 68 -0.93 -12.50 -4.91
N PHE A 69 -0.69 -11.91 -6.10
CA PHE A 69 -1.60 -10.96 -6.73
C PHE A 69 -2.99 -11.55 -7.02
N PRO A 70 -3.14 -12.66 -7.78
CA PRO A 70 -4.46 -13.24 -8.02
C PRO A 70 -5.12 -13.74 -6.73
N PHE A 71 -4.33 -14.25 -5.77
CA PHE A 71 -4.86 -14.67 -4.48
C PHE A 71 -5.45 -13.49 -3.68
N LEU A 72 -4.71 -12.38 -3.52
CA LEU A 72 -5.19 -11.18 -2.83
C LEU A 72 -6.31 -10.46 -3.59
N PHE A 73 -6.35 -10.58 -4.91
CA PHE A 73 -7.46 -10.10 -5.73
C PHE A 73 -8.76 -10.83 -5.40
N LEU A 74 -8.73 -12.17 -5.41
CA LEU A 74 -9.87 -13.00 -5.06
C LEU A 74 -10.27 -12.83 -3.58
N PHE A 75 -9.29 -12.78 -2.68
CA PHE A 75 -9.52 -12.53 -1.26
C PHE A 75 -10.14 -11.16 -1.02
N GLY A 76 -9.71 -10.13 -1.76
CA GLY A 76 -10.32 -8.81 -1.75
C GLY A 76 -11.77 -8.83 -2.22
N ILE A 77 -12.06 -9.46 -3.37
CA ILE A 77 -13.43 -9.61 -3.88
C ILE A 77 -14.33 -10.33 -2.86
N LEU A 78 -13.82 -11.42 -2.26
CA LEU A 78 -14.55 -12.18 -1.25
C LEU A 78 -14.85 -11.31 -0.02
N THR A 79 -13.84 -10.59 0.48
CA THR A 79 -13.99 -9.67 1.61
C THR A 79 -14.99 -8.57 1.30
N TYR A 80 -14.98 -8.06 0.07
CA TYR A 80 -15.95 -7.07 -0.39
C TYR A 80 -17.38 -7.62 -0.31
N TYR A 81 -17.68 -8.77 -0.92
CA TYR A 81 -19.06 -9.30 -0.93
C TYR A 81 -19.54 -9.76 0.45
N LEU A 82 -18.66 -10.34 1.27
CA LEU A 82 -19.05 -10.86 2.58
C LEU A 82 -19.28 -9.75 3.62
N ILE A 83 -18.43 -8.72 3.59
CA ILE A 83 -18.32 -7.73 4.65
C ILE A 83 -18.67 -6.33 4.10
N ILE A 84 -17.81 -5.77 3.23
CA ILE A 84 -17.86 -4.35 2.88
C ILE A 84 -19.14 -3.96 2.13
N HIS A 85 -19.63 -4.81 1.24
CA HIS A 85 -20.83 -4.54 0.45
C HIS A 85 -22.06 -4.28 1.33
N LYS A 86 -22.14 -4.96 2.49
CA LYS A 86 -23.25 -4.82 3.43
C LYS A 86 -23.21 -3.52 4.23
N THR A 87 -22.09 -2.80 4.22
CA THR A 87 -21.87 -1.61 5.05
C THR A 87 -21.91 -0.31 4.25
N LEU A 88 -21.93 -0.37 2.92
CA LEU A 88 -21.86 0.82 2.04
C LEU A 88 -23.00 1.81 2.27
N ARG A 89 -24.16 1.36 2.73
CA ARG A 89 -25.34 2.20 3.00
C ARG A 89 -25.46 2.62 4.47
N GLU A 90 -24.56 2.15 5.32
CA GLU A 90 -24.56 2.44 6.74
C GLU A 90 -23.76 3.70 7.06
N LYS A 91 -23.95 4.25 8.26
CA LYS A 91 -23.22 5.42 8.76
C LYS A 91 -21.70 5.17 8.76
N TYR A 92 -20.91 6.23 8.52
CA TYR A 92 -19.44 6.15 8.52
C TYR A 92 -18.84 5.48 9.76
N VAL A 93 -19.42 5.70 10.95
CA VAL A 93 -18.96 5.06 12.19
C VAL A 93 -19.06 3.53 12.13
N ILE A 94 -20.13 2.99 11.52
CA ILE A 94 -20.32 1.54 11.36
C ILE A 94 -19.30 0.99 10.37
N GLN A 95 -19.04 1.70 9.28
CA GLN A 95 -18.02 1.31 8.30
C GLN A 95 -16.62 1.24 8.93
N ILE A 96 -16.26 2.24 9.75
CA ILE A 96 -15.00 2.26 10.50
C ILE A 96 -14.94 1.10 11.50
N ALA A 97 -16.01 0.89 12.29
CA ALA A 97 -16.06 -0.19 13.27
C ALA A 97 -15.85 -1.57 12.61
N ILE A 98 -16.43 -1.78 11.43
CA ILE A 98 -16.29 -3.04 10.68
C ILE A 98 -14.91 -3.21 10.07
N THR A 99 -14.28 -2.15 9.53
CA THR A 99 -12.92 -2.26 8.98
C THR A 99 -11.87 -2.40 10.08
N VAL A 100 -12.06 -1.78 11.25
CA VAL A 100 -11.24 -2.02 12.46
C VAL A 100 -11.46 -3.42 13.02
N GLY A 101 -12.71 -3.91 13.00
CA GLY A 101 -13.03 -5.29 13.35
C GLY A 101 -12.33 -6.28 12.42
N LEU A 102 -12.35 -6.04 11.11
CA LEU A 102 -11.64 -6.83 10.11
C LEU A 102 -10.12 -6.80 10.33
N MET A 103 -9.53 -5.61 10.53
CA MET A 103 -8.11 -5.45 10.90
C MET A 103 -7.74 -6.31 12.11
N THR A 104 -8.53 -6.23 13.18
CA THR A 104 -8.29 -6.98 14.43
C THR A 104 -8.45 -8.48 14.20
N PHE A 105 -9.45 -8.89 13.43
CA PHE A 105 -9.67 -10.29 13.05
C PHE A 105 -8.52 -10.86 12.24
N LEU A 106 -8.08 -10.19 11.17
CA LEU A 106 -6.98 -10.63 10.31
C LEU A 106 -5.68 -10.73 11.11
N ARG A 107 -5.41 -9.77 12.00
CA ARG A 107 -4.27 -9.80 12.93
C ARG A 107 -4.34 -10.99 13.88
N ALA A 108 -5.49 -11.23 14.51
CA ALA A 108 -5.67 -12.34 15.45
C ALA A 108 -5.50 -13.69 14.76
N VAL A 109 -6.08 -13.86 13.56
CA VAL A 109 -5.89 -15.05 12.72
C VAL A 109 -4.41 -15.22 12.39
N ALA A 110 -3.71 -14.14 12.03
CA ALA A 110 -2.28 -14.22 11.74
C ALA A 110 -1.45 -14.63 12.96
N GLN A 111 -1.77 -14.11 14.15
CA GLN A 111 -1.13 -14.51 15.40
C GLN A 111 -1.40 -15.97 15.77
N LEU A 112 -2.62 -16.47 15.53
CA LEU A 112 -2.97 -17.87 15.78
C LEU A 112 -2.22 -18.81 14.83
N LEU A 113 -2.15 -18.48 13.54
CA LEU A 113 -1.51 -19.33 12.53
C LEU A 113 0.02 -19.26 12.57
N TRP A 114 0.59 -18.07 12.70
CA TRP A 114 2.03 -17.84 12.52
C TRP A 114 2.80 -17.56 13.80
N LYS A 115 2.09 -17.43 14.94
CA LYS A 115 2.62 -16.96 16.23
C LYS A 115 3.13 -15.52 16.14
N ALA A 116 3.46 -14.92 17.28
CA ALA A 116 4.03 -13.56 17.33
C ALA A 116 5.52 -13.51 16.96
N SER A 117 6.04 -14.50 16.23
CA SER A 117 7.45 -14.59 15.86
C SER A 117 7.69 -13.97 14.48
N PRO A 118 8.65 -13.04 14.35
CA PRO A 118 9.05 -12.50 13.05
C PRO A 118 9.52 -13.61 12.11
N ARG A 119 9.16 -13.50 10.84
CA ARG A 119 9.60 -14.41 9.77
C ARG A 119 10.27 -13.63 8.66
N ALA A 120 11.41 -14.13 8.20
CA ALA A 120 12.18 -13.54 7.11
C ALA A 120 12.48 -14.62 6.07
N ILE A 121 12.70 -14.20 4.82
CA ILE A 121 13.16 -15.10 3.77
C ILE A 121 14.69 -15.13 3.80
N SER A 122 15.26 -16.34 3.81
CA SER A 122 16.71 -16.53 3.90
C SER A 122 17.45 -16.17 2.61
N TYR A 123 16.82 -16.29 1.44
CA TYR A 123 17.46 -16.06 0.15
C TYR A 123 16.54 -15.36 -0.85
N SER A 124 17.09 -14.40 -1.58
CA SER A 124 16.51 -13.86 -2.80
C SER A 124 17.63 -13.41 -3.73
N ILE A 125 17.44 -13.55 -5.03
CA ILE A 125 18.40 -13.14 -6.07
C ILE A 125 18.75 -11.64 -6.01
N VAL A 126 17.89 -10.84 -5.38
CA VAL A 126 18.12 -9.40 -5.15
C VAL A 126 18.77 -9.11 -3.79
N GLN A 127 19.24 -10.12 -3.07
CA GLN A 127 20.09 -9.94 -1.89
C GLN A 127 21.51 -9.57 -2.34
N GLY A 128 21.81 -8.29 -2.30
CA GLY A 128 23.11 -7.77 -2.67
C GLY A 128 23.16 -6.25 -2.54
N THR A 129 24.36 -5.69 -2.66
CA THR A 129 24.59 -4.25 -2.61
C THR A 129 25.46 -3.82 -3.77
N PHE A 130 25.09 -2.73 -4.43
CA PHE A 130 25.96 -2.03 -5.37
C PHE A 130 26.56 -0.81 -4.68
N VAL A 131 27.86 -0.62 -4.86
CA VAL A 131 28.57 0.57 -4.36
C VAL A 131 28.81 1.49 -5.55
N ILE A 132 28.20 2.67 -5.53
CA ILE A 132 28.42 3.72 -6.53
C ILE A 132 29.20 4.84 -5.84
N GLY A 133 30.52 4.89 -6.07
CA GLY A 133 31.41 5.79 -5.35
C GLY A 133 31.39 5.50 -3.84
N ASN A 134 30.91 6.46 -3.04
CA ASN A 134 30.82 6.34 -1.58
C ASN A 134 29.41 5.98 -1.08
N TYR A 135 28.49 5.62 -1.98
CA TYR A 135 27.09 5.31 -1.64
C TYR A 135 26.80 3.83 -1.85
N THR A 136 26.12 3.21 -0.89
CA THR A 136 25.74 1.80 -0.93
C THR A 136 24.25 1.68 -1.22
N ILE A 137 23.90 1.03 -2.32
CA ILE A 137 22.51 0.79 -2.72
C ILE A 137 22.21 -0.69 -2.54
N MET A 138 21.23 -1.00 -1.68
CA MET A 138 20.70 -2.36 -1.57
C MET A 138 19.90 -2.70 -2.83
N MET A 139 20.28 -3.79 -3.50
CA MET A 139 19.64 -4.23 -4.74
C MET A 139 18.16 -4.53 -4.52
N SER A 140 17.80 -5.15 -3.40
CA SER A 140 16.42 -5.42 -2.99
C SER A 140 15.56 -4.16 -2.88
N ARG A 141 16.07 -3.06 -2.31
CA ARG A 141 15.35 -1.78 -2.23
C ARG A 141 15.23 -1.10 -3.58
N PHE A 142 16.30 -1.16 -4.38
CA PHE A 142 16.30 -0.58 -5.73
C PHE A 142 15.32 -1.28 -6.66
N THR A 143 15.35 -2.62 -6.72
CA THR A 143 14.42 -3.40 -7.54
C THR A 143 12.98 -3.19 -7.08
N SER A 144 12.73 -3.16 -5.78
CA SER A 144 11.41 -2.87 -5.21
C SER A 144 10.90 -1.48 -5.60
N ALA A 145 11.76 -0.46 -5.61
CA ALA A 145 11.41 0.88 -6.06
C ALA A 145 11.07 0.93 -7.56
N VAL A 146 11.89 0.27 -8.40
CA VAL A 146 11.66 0.17 -9.85
C VAL A 146 10.35 -0.56 -10.15
N VAL A 147 10.11 -1.70 -9.51
CA VAL A 147 8.85 -2.46 -9.65
C VAL A 147 7.67 -1.61 -9.19
N SER A 148 7.80 -0.87 -8.08
CA SER A 148 6.73 0.00 -7.59
C SER A 148 6.36 1.09 -8.58
N VAL A 149 7.35 1.81 -9.13
CA VAL A 149 7.10 2.84 -10.14
C VAL A 149 6.50 2.24 -11.41
N ALA A 150 7.01 1.09 -11.87
CA ALA A 150 6.49 0.40 -13.03
C ALA A 150 5.03 -0.02 -12.85
N VAL A 151 4.66 -0.58 -11.69
CA VAL A 151 3.29 -0.99 -11.40
C VAL A 151 2.36 0.21 -11.26
N ILE A 152 2.79 1.29 -10.61
CA ILE A 152 2.00 2.53 -10.54
C ILE A 152 1.73 3.08 -11.95
N TYR A 153 2.75 3.08 -12.82
CA TYR A 153 2.61 3.52 -14.21
C TYR A 153 1.65 2.61 -15.01
N LEU A 154 1.82 1.29 -14.93
CA LEU A 154 0.95 0.31 -15.58
C LEU A 154 -0.50 0.43 -15.07
N PHE A 155 -0.68 0.65 -13.77
CA PHE A 155 -1.99 0.85 -13.18
C PHE A 155 -2.63 2.16 -13.65
N SER A 156 -1.85 3.23 -13.79
CA SER A 156 -2.32 4.48 -14.40
C SER A 156 -2.76 4.27 -15.85
N LEU A 157 -2.01 3.50 -16.64
CA LEU A 157 -2.41 3.16 -18.00
C LEU A 157 -3.69 2.32 -18.01
N PHE A 158 -3.82 1.35 -17.11
CA PHE A 158 -5.02 0.55 -16.94
C PHE A 158 -6.25 1.43 -16.68
N LEU A 159 -6.16 2.34 -15.72
CA LEU A 159 -7.24 3.29 -15.41
C LEU A 159 -7.58 4.17 -16.63
N ASN A 160 -6.56 4.62 -17.36
CA ASN A 160 -6.72 5.58 -18.45
C ASN A 160 -7.25 4.97 -19.75
N HIS A 161 -6.80 3.78 -20.11
CA HIS A 161 -7.02 3.22 -21.45
C HIS A 161 -8.04 2.06 -21.50
N THR A 162 -8.32 1.37 -20.38
CA THR A 162 -9.24 0.22 -20.38
C THR A 162 -10.69 0.61 -20.07
N TRP A 163 -11.64 -0.22 -20.52
CA TRP A 163 -13.06 -0.03 -20.19
C TRP A 163 -13.32 -0.08 -18.69
N GLN A 164 -12.77 -1.09 -18.00
CA GLN A 164 -12.90 -1.24 -16.54
C GLN A 164 -12.27 -0.07 -15.79
N GLY A 165 -11.11 0.40 -16.24
CA GLY A 165 -10.46 1.59 -15.70
C GLY A 165 -11.28 2.88 -15.86
N ARG A 166 -11.92 3.07 -17.02
CA ARG A 166 -12.86 4.18 -17.24
C ARG A 166 -14.10 4.06 -16.36
N ALA A 167 -14.66 2.87 -16.19
CA ALA A 167 -15.80 2.64 -15.32
C ALA A 167 -15.48 2.94 -13.85
N ILE A 168 -14.29 2.56 -13.37
CA ILE A 168 -13.78 2.90 -12.04
C ILE A 168 -13.66 4.41 -11.85
N ARG A 169 -13.08 5.13 -12.82
CA ARG A 169 -12.94 6.60 -12.75
C ARG A 169 -14.28 7.32 -12.80
N ALA A 170 -15.19 6.87 -13.67
CA ALA A 170 -16.55 7.43 -13.70
C ALA A 170 -17.27 7.22 -12.36
N ALA A 171 -17.13 6.04 -11.76
CA ALA A 171 -17.72 5.72 -10.47
C ALA A 171 -17.11 6.51 -9.29
N SER A 172 -15.85 6.96 -9.39
CA SER A 172 -15.25 7.84 -8.38
C SER A 172 -15.69 9.29 -8.49
N ASP A 173 -16.10 9.74 -9.69
CA ASP A 173 -16.60 11.10 -9.90
C ASP A 173 -18.08 11.21 -9.47
N ASP A 174 -18.94 10.36 -10.02
CA ASP A 174 -20.36 10.28 -9.66
C ASP A 174 -20.89 8.86 -9.95
N LEU A 175 -21.09 8.09 -8.89
CA LEU A 175 -21.58 6.72 -8.99
C LEU A 175 -23.00 6.64 -9.55
N ASP A 176 -23.88 7.57 -9.16
CA ASP A 176 -25.28 7.54 -9.54
C ASP A 176 -25.38 7.83 -11.05
N ALA A 177 -24.68 8.86 -11.54
CA ALA A 177 -24.57 9.15 -12.97
C ALA A 177 -23.93 7.99 -13.75
N ALA A 178 -22.84 7.41 -13.24
CA ALA A 178 -22.20 6.25 -13.86
C ALA A 178 -23.15 5.05 -13.96
N SER A 179 -23.99 4.83 -12.94
CA SER A 179 -24.94 3.72 -12.91
C SER A 179 -26.06 3.87 -13.95
N LEU A 180 -26.49 5.11 -14.23
CA LEU A 180 -27.44 5.42 -15.31
C LEU A 180 -26.86 5.15 -16.70
N MET A 181 -25.53 5.20 -16.84
CA MET A 181 -24.82 4.86 -18.08
C MET A 181 -24.54 3.35 -18.23
N GLY A 182 -25.16 2.50 -17.40
CA GLY A 182 -25.03 1.04 -17.46
C GLY A 182 -23.81 0.46 -16.74
N ILE A 183 -23.10 1.26 -15.94
CA ILE A 183 -21.99 0.76 -15.10
C ILE A 183 -22.57 0.08 -13.86
N SER A 184 -22.31 -1.22 -13.71
CA SER A 184 -22.78 -1.96 -12.54
C SER A 184 -21.96 -1.60 -11.28
N TYR A 185 -22.56 -0.86 -10.34
CA TYR A 185 -21.91 -0.46 -9.08
C TYR A 185 -21.30 -1.65 -8.32
N LYS A 186 -22.02 -2.78 -8.24
CA LYS A 186 -21.56 -3.97 -7.51
C LYS A 186 -20.24 -4.50 -8.05
N TRP A 187 -20.11 -4.54 -9.38
CA TRP A 187 -18.91 -5.07 -10.00
C TRP A 187 -17.77 -4.06 -9.94
N THR A 188 -18.03 -2.79 -10.24
CA THR A 188 -17.00 -1.75 -10.18
C THR A 188 -16.38 -1.63 -8.79
N TYR A 189 -17.20 -1.73 -7.73
CA TYR A 189 -16.72 -1.70 -6.35
C TYR A 189 -15.93 -2.95 -5.98
N ALA A 190 -16.38 -4.15 -6.37
CA ALA A 190 -15.62 -5.37 -6.09
C ALA A 190 -14.29 -5.39 -6.88
N LEU A 191 -14.28 -4.88 -8.13
CA LEU A 191 -13.05 -4.68 -8.91
C LEU A 191 -12.10 -3.73 -8.20
N ALA A 192 -12.58 -2.57 -7.76
CA ALA A 192 -11.76 -1.58 -7.07
C ALA A 192 -11.19 -2.14 -5.76
N PHE A 193 -12.01 -2.86 -4.97
CA PHE A 193 -11.55 -3.50 -3.74
C PHE A 193 -10.53 -4.61 -4.02
N GLY A 194 -10.82 -5.51 -4.96
CA GLY A 194 -9.93 -6.60 -5.33
C GLY A 194 -8.60 -6.11 -5.92
N LEU A 195 -8.62 -5.13 -6.81
CA LEU A 195 -7.38 -4.53 -7.35
C LEU A 195 -6.61 -3.79 -6.25
N GLY A 196 -7.31 -3.07 -5.37
CA GLY A 196 -6.69 -2.34 -4.27
C GLY A 196 -5.93 -3.25 -3.31
N THR A 197 -6.51 -4.39 -2.95
CA THR A 197 -5.83 -5.41 -2.14
C THR A 197 -4.76 -6.15 -2.94
N ALA A 198 -4.97 -6.45 -4.22
CA ALA A 198 -3.98 -7.13 -5.05
C ALA A 198 -2.68 -6.31 -5.24
N ILE A 199 -2.79 -4.98 -5.34
CA ILE A 199 -1.63 -4.09 -5.42
C ILE A 199 -0.76 -4.19 -4.14
N THR A 200 -1.39 -4.37 -2.98
CA THR A 200 -0.65 -4.62 -1.72
C THR A 200 0.11 -5.95 -1.75
N ALA A 201 -0.27 -6.88 -2.63
CA ALA A 201 0.46 -8.13 -2.80
C ALA A 201 1.81 -7.94 -3.46
N ILE A 202 1.88 -7.05 -4.46
CA ILE A 202 3.14 -6.71 -5.10
C ILE A 202 4.04 -5.96 -4.10
N ALA A 203 3.49 -4.98 -3.38
CA ALA A 203 4.26 -4.23 -2.39
C ALA A 203 4.76 -5.12 -1.24
N GLY A 204 3.90 -5.97 -0.66
CA GLY A 204 4.27 -6.90 0.41
C GLY A 204 5.28 -7.94 -0.07
N GLY A 205 5.14 -8.46 -1.29
CA GLY A 205 6.11 -9.38 -1.87
C GLY A 205 7.50 -8.76 -2.03
N MET A 206 7.56 -7.51 -2.48
CA MET A 206 8.80 -6.74 -2.54
C MET A 206 9.38 -6.45 -1.15
N LEU A 207 8.55 -6.05 -0.18
CA LEU A 207 8.98 -5.80 1.20
C LEU A 207 9.64 -7.03 1.83
N MET A 208 9.14 -8.23 1.56
CA MET A 208 9.71 -9.48 2.09
C MET A 208 11.16 -9.74 1.65
N THR A 209 11.67 -9.06 0.61
CA THR A 209 13.06 -9.20 0.16
C THR A 209 14.07 -8.55 1.12
N PHE A 210 13.64 -7.61 1.96
CA PHE A 210 14.53 -6.88 2.88
C PHE A 210 13.91 -6.58 4.25
N GLN A 211 12.65 -6.93 4.47
CA GLN A 211 11.93 -6.74 5.73
C GLN A 211 11.26 -8.03 6.18
N GLN A 212 11.27 -8.25 7.48
CA GLN A 212 10.63 -9.39 8.12
C GLN A 212 9.13 -9.12 8.30
N VAL A 213 8.31 -10.17 8.26
CA VAL A 213 6.89 -10.09 8.56
C VAL A 213 6.61 -10.52 10.01
N ASP A 214 5.79 -9.72 10.69
CA ASP A 214 5.17 -10.09 11.96
C ASP A 214 3.68 -9.68 11.95
N PRO A 215 2.85 -10.23 12.84
CA PRO A 215 1.41 -10.01 12.80
C PRO A 215 0.97 -8.57 13.13
N THR A 216 1.87 -7.71 13.62
CA THR A 216 1.55 -6.34 14.02
C THR A 216 1.91 -5.30 12.95
N MET A 217 2.71 -5.67 11.95
CA MET A 217 3.16 -4.78 10.87
C MET A 217 2.03 -4.16 10.06
N GLY A 218 0.86 -4.82 9.99
CA GLY A 218 -0.30 -4.29 9.28
C GLY A 218 -0.72 -2.90 9.75
N LEU A 219 -0.72 -2.65 11.06
CA LEU A 219 -1.05 -1.33 11.62
C LEU A 219 -0.10 -0.24 11.13
N ARG A 220 1.21 -0.54 11.11
CA ARG A 220 2.25 0.41 10.71
C ARG A 220 2.03 0.86 9.27
N PHE A 221 1.92 -0.08 8.33
CA PHE A 221 1.72 0.24 6.91
C PHE A 221 0.34 0.84 6.61
N GLY A 222 -0.69 0.44 7.36
CA GLY A 222 -2.03 1.03 7.26
C GLY A 222 -2.00 2.52 7.59
N LEU A 223 -1.49 2.89 8.76
CA LEU A 223 -1.36 4.29 9.18
C LEU A 223 -0.50 5.11 8.22
N LEU A 224 0.64 4.55 7.79
CA LEU A 224 1.55 5.22 6.85
C LEU A 224 0.84 5.51 5.51
N SER A 225 0.05 4.56 5.01
CA SER A 225 -0.73 4.73 3.78
C SER A 225 -1.80 5.83 3.91
N PHE A 226 -2.48 5.92 5.06
CA PHE A 226 -3.41 7.02 5.33
C PHE A 226 -2.70 8.37 5.36
N CYS A 227 -1.50 8.42 5.96
CA CYS A 227 -0.71 9.65 5.99
C CYS A 227 -0.34 10.12 4.58
N ILE A 228 0.16 9.21 3.74
CA ILE A 228 0.50 9.53 2.35
C ILE A 228 -0.75 9.91 1.55
N LEU A 229 -1.86 9.20 1.73
CA LEU A 229 -3.09 9.49 0.99
C LEU A 229 -3.61 10.90 1.28
N ALA A 230 -3.61 11.31 2.54
CA ALA A 230 -4.07 12.65 2.89
C ALA A 230 -3.05 13.73 2.47
N LEU A 231 -1.75 13.42 2.50
CA LEU A 231 -0.71 14.31 1.98
C LEU A 231 -0.86 14.51 0.47
N ALA A 232 -1.16 13.44 -0.28
CA ALA A 232 -1.35 13.47 -1.72
C ALA A 232 -2.61 14.25 -2.11
N GLY A 233 -3.71 14.02 -1.39
CA GLY A 233 -5.04 14.42 -1.82
C GLY A 233 -5.69 13.34 -2.70
N LEU A 234 -7.02 13.28 -2.65
CA LEU A 234 -7.80 12.19 -3.23
C LEU A 234 -7.63 12.11 -4.76
N GLY A 235 -7.47 10.88 -5.26
CA GLY A 235 -7.56 10.57 -6.69
C GLY A 235 -6.38 10.98 -7.57
N THR A 236 -5.25 11.41 -6.99
CA THR A 236 -4.06 11.84 -7.76
C THR A 236 -2.91 10.83 -7.70
N THR A 237 -2.74 10.03 -8.75
CA THR A 237 -1.64 9.04 -8.84
C THR A 237 -0.26 9.69 -8.68
N LEU A 238 -0.04 10.84 -9.34
CA LEU A 238 1.21 11.58 -9.24
C LEU A 238 1.43 12.18 -7.85
N GLY A 239 0.36 12.63 -7.20
CA GLY A 239 0.40 13.13 -5.83
C GLY A 239 0.82 12.04 -4.84
N ILE A 240 0.39 10.80 -5.05
CA ILE A 240 0.77 9.64 -4.22
C ILE A 240 2.26 9.33 -4.35
N ILE A 241 2.83 9.37 -5.57
CA ILE A 241 4.28 9.14 -5.78
C ILE A 241 5.10 10.18 -5.03
N ILE A 242 4.79 11.46 -5.25
CA ILE A 242 5.54 12.56 -4.62
C ILE A 242 5.40 12.50 -3.10
N SER A 243 4.19 12.27 -2.60
CA SER A 243 3.92 12.17 -1.16
C SER A 243 4.62 10.98 -0.52
N GLY A 244 4.64 9.83 -1.21
CA GLY A 244 5.37 8.65 -0.75
C GLY A 244 6.86 8.90 -0.67
N VAL A 245 7.45 9.56 -1.68
CA VAL A 245 8.87 9.94 -1.67
C VAL A 245 9.18 10.94 -0.54
N ILE A 246 8.35 11.96 -0.34
CA ILE A 246 8.52 12.92 0.78
C ILE A 246 8.51 12.18 2.12
N VAL A 247 7.51 11.31 2.35
CA VAL A 247 7.37 10.55 3.59
C VAL A 247 8.54 9.57 3.76
N GLY A 248 8.97 8.88 2.71
CA GLY A 248 10.09 7.94 2.75
C GLY A 248 11.43 8.63 3.03
N ILE A 249 11.68 9.80 2.43
CA ILE A 249 12.86 10.62 2.72
C ILE A 249 12.83 11.11 4.17
N ALA A 250 11.69 11.61 4.65
CA ALA A 250 11.54 12.07 6.02
C ALA A 250 11.77 10.94 7.04
N GLU A 251 11.20 9.76 6.81
CA GLU A 251 11.40 8.59 7.67
C GLU A 251 12.88 8.17 7.69
N SER A 252 13.51 8.05 6.51
CA SER A 252 14.91 7.64 6.39
C SER A 252 15.89 8.63 7.02
N LEU A 253 15.65 9.94 6.87
CA LEU A 253 16.44 10.98 7.54
C LEU A 253 16.25 10.91 9.06
N ALA A 254 15.03 10.73 9.55
CA ALA A 254 14.76 10.61 10.97
C ALA A 254 15.44 9.38 11.58
N MET A 255 15.41 8.24 10.88
CA MET A 255 16.09 7.02 11.31
C MET A 255 17.61 7.17 11.34
N GLY A 256 18.18 7.83 10.33
CA GLY A 256 19.64 7.93 10.18
C GLY A 256 20.29 9.08 10.93
N MET A 257 19.55 10.11 11.34
CA MET A 257 20.11 11.32 11.97
C MET A 257 19.67 11.55 13.42
N TRP A 258 18.49 11.08 13.82
CA TRP A 258 17.98 11.29 15.18
C TRP A 258 17.88 9.98 15.96
N ASP A 259 16.77 9.27 15.82
CA ASP A 259 16.49 8.02 16.51
C ASP A 259 15.55 7.20 15.61
N PRO A 260 15.85 5.91 15.35
CA PRO A 260 14.92 5.01 14.67
C PRO A 260 13.49 5.03 15.22
N ARG A 261 13.31 5.27 16.53
CA ARG A 261 11.99 5.38 17.19
C ARG A 261 11.25 6.68 16.83
N ALA A 262 11.99 7.76 16.54
CA ALA A 262 11.41 9.04 16.17
C ALA A 262 10.88 9.07 14.73
N SER A 263 11.25 8.09 13.89
CA SER A 263 10.84 7.99 12.48
C SER A 263 9.33 8.10 12.27
N SER A 264 8.54 7.35 13.05
CA SER A 264 7.08 7.37 12.98
C SER A 264 6.50 8.72 13.41
N LEU A 265 7.09 9.33 14.45
CA LEU A 265 6.68 10.64 14.95
C LEU A 265 6.88 11.74 13.90
N VAL A 266 8.01 11.73 13.17
CA VAL A 266 8.28 12.70 12.10
C VAL A 266 7.24 12.57 10.97
N VAL A 267 6.91 11.34 10.55
CA VAL A 267 5.90 11.11 9.51
C VAL A 267 4.52 11.63 9.94
N TYR A 268 4.10 11.35 11.17
CA TYR A 268 2.81 11.81 11.69
C TYR A 268 2.77 13.33 11.91
N MET A 269 3.88 13.94 12.31
CA MET A 269 3.98 15.40 12.41
C MET A 269 3.85 16.07 11.03
N ILE A 270 4.52 15.54 10.00
CA ILE A 270 4.38 16.06 8.62
C ILE A 270 2.92 15.95 8.16
N PHE A 271 2.28 14.82 8.43
CA PHE A 271 0.86 14.63 8.11
C PHE A 271 -0.04 15.67 8.78
N ILE A 272 0.10 15.89 10.10
CA ILE A 272 -0.68 16.89 10.85
C ILE A 272 -0.43 18.30 10.28
N LEU A 273 0.82 18.66 10.02
CA LEU A 273 1.19 19.97 9.48
C LEU A 273 0.58 20.21 8.09
N VAL A 274 0.64 19.21 7.20
CA VAL A 274 0.07 19.37 5.86
C VAL A 274 -1.45 19.45 5.89
N LEU A 275 -2.13 18.67 6.74
CA LEU A 275 -3.57 18.79 6.89
C LEU A 275 -3.98 20.14 7.49
N TRP A 276 -3.19 20.68 8.42
CA TRP A 276 -3.45 21.98 9.01
C TRP A 276 -3.26 23.13 8.01
N LEU A 277 -2.21 23.07 7.18
CA LEU A 277 -1.90 24.11 6.20
C LEU A 277 -2.69 23.96 4.89
N LYS A 278 -3.02 22.73 4.50
CA LYS A 278 -3.64 22.41 3.21
C LYS A 278 -4.57 21.19 3.35
N PRO A 279 -5.81 21.38 3.85
CA PRO A 279 -6.73 20.29 4.22
C PRO A 279 -7.18 19.41 3.05
N ARG A 280 -7.00 19.85 1.80
CA ARG A 280 -7.26 19.06 0.59
C ARG A 280 -6.06 18.20 0.13
N GLY A 281 -4.95 18.23 0.88
CA GLY A 281 -3.67 17.65 0.48
C GLY A 281 -2.88 18.55 -0.47
N LEU A 282 -1.64 18.15 -0.77
CA LEU A 282 -0.72 18.87 -1.64
C LEU A 282 -1.22 18.99 -3.07
N PHE A 283 -1.95 17.98 -3.57
CA PHE A 283 -2.39 17.89 -4.97
C PHE A 283 -3.91 17.72 -5.13
N GLY A 284 -4.72 17.99 -4.10
CA GLY A 284 -6.18 17.92 -4.19
C GLY A 284 -6.75 18.84 -5.27
N ARG A 285 -7.71 18.33 -6.06
CA ARG A 285 -8.46 19.12 -7.06
C ARG A 285 -9.33 20.18 -6.36
N LYS A 286 -9.53 21.32 -7.03
CA LYS A 286 -10.29 22.48 -6.52
C LYS A 286 -11.77 22.18 -6.41
#